data_AF-A0A2C6KRA1-F1
#
_entry.id   AF-A0A2C6KRA1-F1
#
_cell.length_a   1.000
_cell.length_b   1.000
_cell.length_c   1.000
_cell.angle_alpha   90.00
_cell.angle_beta   90.00
_cell.angle_gamma   90.00
#
_symmetry.space_group_name_H-M   'P 1'
#
loop_
_entity.id
_entity.type
_entity.pdbx_description
1 polymer ?
#
loop_
_entity_poly.entity_id
_entity_poly.type
_entity_poly.pdbx_seq_one_letter_code
_entity_poly.pdbx_strand_id
1 'polypeptide(L)'
;MAPSDLSQRSSEGGRGRRLAEGGGWRSEKTAKQFPFYKECLPGQLLQVRLHNWMAYEGPVEVNFRPGVNLIAAGNGVGKSSLLCAMAFGLGYDVSHITQRGRKLRDFIKAGQTACSVSCILVGRETGDFIHTTRQLRL
;
A
#
# COMPACT_ATOMS: atom_id res chain seq x y z
N MET A 1 -18.44 -2.27 -67.18
CA MET A 1 -18.06 -2.51 -65.77
C MET A 1 -16.63 -2.03 -65.59
N ALA A 2 -16.46 -0.85 -65.01
CA ALA A 2 -15.18 -0.26 -64.64
C ALA A 2 -15.17 -0.04 -63.12
N PRO A 3 -14.00 -0.03 -62.46
CA PRO A 3 -13.87 -0.03 -61.01
C PRO A 3 -13.90 1.40 -60.45
N SER A 4 -14.39 1.55 -59.21
CA SER A 4 -14.26 2.79 -58.42
C SER A 4 -13.50 2.51 -57.13
N ASP A 5 -12.53 3.38 -56.89
CA ASP A 5 -11.36 3.24 -56.04
C ASP A 5 -11.57 3.81 -54.62
N LEU A 6 -10.70 3.36 -53.71
CA LEU A 6 -10.22 4.01 -52.47
C LEU A 6 -11.22 4.59 -51.43
N SER A 7 -11.12 4.09 -50.19
CA SER A 7 -10.53 4.92 -49.10
C SER A 7 -10.21 4.13 -47.83
N GLN A 8 -9.01 4.42 -47.35
CA GLN A 8 -8.28 3.99 -46.16
C GLN A 8 -9.09 4.06 -44.85
N ARG A 9 -8.93 3.04 -43.98
CA ARG A 9 -8.92 3.24 -42.52
C ARG A 9 -7.85 2.35 -41.88
N SER A 10 -6.71 2.96 -41.63
CA SER A 10 -5.68 2.54 -40.69
C SER A 10 -6.26 2.48 -39.27
N SER A 11 -6.25 1.31 -38.63
CA SER A 11 -6.48 1.18 -37.20
C SER A 11 -5.16 1.45 -36.46
N GLU A 12 -4.99 2.70 -36.04
CA GLU A 12 -3.91 3.08 -35.13
C GLU A 12 -4.08 2.34 -33.80
N GLY A 13 -3.08 1.50 -33.48
CA GLY A 13 -2.89 0.95 -32.15
C GLY A 13 -2.68 2.08 -31.15
N GLY A 14 -3.68 2.29 -30.29
CA GLY A 14 -3.60 3.20 -29.16
C GLY A 14 -2.50 2.77 -28.20
N ARG A 15 -1.33 3.41 -28.33
CA ARG A 15 -0.24 3.33 -27.34
C ARG A 15 -0.80 3.79 -26.00
N GLY A 16 -0.80 2.89 -25.03
CA GLY A 16 -1.13 3.18 -23.64
C GLY A 16 -0.38 4.41 -23.18
N ARG A 17 -1.12 5.41 -22.70
CA ARG A 17 -0.57 6.62 -22.11
C ARG A 17 0.37 6.24 -20.97
N ARG A 18 1.66 6.55 -21.16
CA ARG A 18 2.71 6.47 -20.16
C ARG A 18 2.36 7.44 -19.02
N LEU A 19 1.89 6.92 -17.90
CA LEU A 19 1.76 7.68 -16.66
C LEU A 19 3.14 7.74 -16.00
N ALA A 20 3.97 8.72 -16.36
CA ALA A 20 5.32 8.79 -15.79
C ALA A 20 5.88 10.21 -15.72
N GLU A 21 5.20 11.16 -15.05
CA GLU A 21 5.82 12.48 -14.78
C GLU A 21 5.54 13.08 -13.38
N GLY A 22 5.14 12.27 -12.39
CA GLY A 22 4.91 12.74 -11.00
C GLY A 22 5.69 12.01 -9.89
N GLY A 23 6.52 11.02 -10.22
CA GLY A 23 7.06 10.05 -9.24
C GLY A 23 8.47 10.33 -8.70
N GLY A 24 9.26 11.19 -9.37
CA GLY A 24 10.71 11.29 -9.12
C GLY A 24 11.09 11.65 -7.69
N TRP A 25 10.51 12.72 -7.14
CA TRP A 25 10.85 13.20 -5.79
C TRP A 25 10.45 12.23 -4.68
N ARG A 26 9.29 11.56 -4.80
CA ARG A 26 8.86 10.54 -3.82
C ARG A 26 9.71 9.29 -3.88
N SER A 27 10.12 8.87 -5.08
CA SER A 27 11.02 7.72 -5.24
C SER A 27 12.40 8.02 -4.63
N GLU A 28 12.98 9.19 -4.89
CA GLU A 28 14.30 9.54 -4.34
C GLU A 28 14.30 9.61 -2.80
N LYS A 29 13.25 10.21 -2.22
CA LYS A 29 13.10 10.26 -0.76
C LYS A 29 12.97 8.86 -0.16
N THR A 30 12.18 7.98 -0.79
CA THR A 30 11.99 6.60 -0.33
C THR A 30 13.28 5.79 -0.45
N ALA A 31 14.02 5.95 -1.55
CA ALA A 31 15.33 5.33 -1.75
C ALA A 31 16.36 5.78 -0.69
N LYS A 32 16.37 7.06 -0.31
CA LYS A 32 17.21 7.57 0.79
C LYS A 32 16.79 7.00 2.15
N GLN A 33 15.50 6.81 2.38
CA GLN A 33 14.97 6.24 3.63
C GLN A 33 15.28 4.74 3.76
N PHE A 34 15.25 3.99 2.66
CA PHE A 34 15.45 2.54 2.64
C PHE A 34 16.63 2.16 1.72
N PRO A 35 17.89 2.45 2.08
CA PRO A 35 19.05 2.26 1.19
C PRO A 35 19.26 0.80 0.75
N PHE A 36 18.72 -0.16 1.50
CA PHE A 36 18.75 -1.59 1.20
C PHE A 36 17.67 -2.03 0.19
N TYR A 37 16.86 -1.13 -0.38
CA TYR A 37 15.74 -1.51 -1.27
C TYR A 37 16.18 -2.35 -2.48
N LYS A 38 17.45 -2.25 -2.91
CA LYS A 38 18.01 -3.02 -4.02
C LYS A 38 18.20 -4.51 -3.69
N GLU A 39 18.25 -4.85 -2.40
CA GLU A 39 18.33 -6.24 -1.91
C GLU A 39 16.94 -6.88 -1.73
N CYS A 40 15.88 -6.07 -1.81
CA CYS A 40 14.52 -6.50 -1.60
C CYS A 40 13.90 -7.05 -2.89
N LEU A 41 12.95 -7.98 -2.73
CA LEU A 41 12.16 -8.48 -3.86
C LEU A 41 11.01 -7.52 -4.20
N PRO A 42 10.52 -7.51 -5.45
CA PRO A 42 9.28 -6.81 -5.81
C PRO A 42 8.11 -7.19 -4.89
N GLY A 43 7.35 -6.20 -4.44
CA GLY A 43 6.25 -6.39 -3.50
C GLY A 43 6.66 -6.58 -2.05
N GLN A 44 7.96 -6.52 -1.72
CA GLN A 44 8.39 -6.56 -0.33
C GLN A 44 7.97 -5.29 0.42
N LEU A 45 7.35 -5.46 1.58
CA LEU A 45 6.89 -4.38 2.44
C LEU A 45 8.09 -3.73 3.14
N LEU A 46 8.26 -2.42 2.96
CA LEU A 46 9.32 -1.62 3.59
C LEU A 46 8.83 -0.89 4.83
N GLN A 47 7.57 -0.43 4.80
CA GLN A 47 7.01 0.37 5.87
C GLN A 47 5.51 0.17 6.00
N VAL A 48 5.03 0.22 7.23
CA VAL A 48 3.62 0.45 7.58
C VAL A 48 3.56 1.64 8.54
N ARG A 49 2.74 2.64 8.23
CA ARG A 49 2.39 3.72 9.15
C ARG A 49 0.94 3.62 9.58
N LEU A 50 0.70 3.76 10.87
CA LEU A 50 -0.61 3.67 11.49
C LEU A 50 -0.97 5.01 12.13
N HIS A 51 -2.22 5.42 11.98
CA HIS A 51 -2.79 6.51 12.74
C HIS A 51 -4.09 6.06 13.39
N ASN A 52 -4.15 6.09 14.72
CA ASN A 52 -5.34 5.79 15.51
C ASN A 52 -5.99 4.44 15.15
N TRP A 53 -5.17 3.40 15.01
CA TRP A 53 -5.58 2.07 14.58
C TRP A 53 -5.64 1.09 15.75
N MET A 54 -6.84 0.65 16.16
CA MET A 54 -7.06 -0.32 17.22
C MET A 54 -6.23 -0.08 18.49
N ALA A 55 -5.13 -0.83 18.69
CA ALA A 55 -4.23 -0.75 19.84
C ALA A 55 -3.18 0.38 19.73
N TYR A 56 -3.05 1.00 18.55
CA TYR A 56 -2.04 2.01 18.24
C TYR A 56 -2.65 3.41 18.25
N GLU A 57 -2.11 4.27 19.11
CA GLU A 57 -2.35 5.71 19.10
C GLU A 57 -1.33 6.37 18.17
N GLY A 58 -1.82 7.12 17.18
CA GLY A 58 -0.99 7.58 16.06
C GLY A 58 -0.24 8.88 16.32
N PRO A 59 0.79 9.18 15.49
CA PRO A 59 1.32 8.33 14.42
C PRO A 59 2.32 7.28 14.92
N VAL A 60 2.26 6.06 14.36
CA VAL A 60 3.22 4.96 14.60
C VAL A 60 3.82 4.53 13.26
N GLU A 61 5.15 4.41 13.17
CA GLU A 61 5.85 3.90 12.00
C GLU A 61 6.58 2.59 12.30
N VAL A 62 6.35 1.58 11.47
CA VAL A 62 7.06 0.30 11.51
C VAL A 62 7.82 0.13 10.21
N ASN A 63 9.15 0.05 10.31
CA ASN A 63 10.05 -0.16 9.18
C ASN A 63 10.55 -1.61 9.18
N PHE A 64 10.47 -2.26 8.04
CA PHE A 64 10.88 -3.66 7.84
C PHE A 64 12.25 -3.71 7.16
N ARG A 65 12.96 -4.81 7.37
CA ARG A 65 14.26 -5.09 6.73
C ARG A 65 14.15 -6.27 5.75
N PRO A 66 15.14 -6.47 4.86
CA PRO A 66 15.23 -7.67 4.05
C PRO A 66 15.26 -8.94 4.89
N GLY A 67 14.60 -9.99 4.40
CA GLY A 67 14.51 -11.28 5.09
C GLY A 67 13.40 -11.35 6.14
N VAL A 68 13.67 -12.04 7.23
CA VAL A 68 12.66 -12.36 8.26
C VAL A 68 12.59 -11.26 9.31
N ASN A 69 11.39 -10.69 9.50
CA ASN A 69 11.11 -9.72 10.54
C ASN A 69 10.27 -10.37 11.64
N LEU A 70 10.77 -10.40 12.88
CA LEU A 70 10.07 -11.00 14.02
C LEU A 70 9.30 -9.94 14.82
N ILE A 71 7.97 -10.11 14.92
CA ILE A 71 7.11 -9.26 15.75
C ILE A 71 6.71 -10.05 17.01
N ALA A 72 7.32 -9.70 18.15
CA ALA A 72 7.07 -10.33 19.45
C ALA A 72 6.58 -9.30 20.48
N ALA A 73 5.56 -9.67 21.25
CA ALA A 73 4.99 -8.87 22.33
C ALA A 73 4.04 -9.74 23.18
N GLY A 74 3.67 -9.26 24.38
CA GLY A 74 2.66 -9.89 25.22
C GLY A 74 1.26 -9.97 24.56
N ASN A 75 0.37 -10.77 25.14
CA ASN A 75 -1.03 -10.83 24.70
C ASN A 75 -1.74 -9.48 24.94
N GLY A 76 -2.64 -9.10 24.02
CA GLY A 76 -3.36 -7.82 24.10
C GLY A 76 -2.59 -6.58 23.65
N VAL A 77 -1.27 -6.64 23.43
CA VAL A 77 -0.44 -5.46 23.10
C VAL A 77 -0.68 -4.89 21.69
N GLY A 78 -1.21 -5.68 20.76
CA GLY A 78 -1.54 -5.19 19.41
C GLY A 78 -0.86 -5.93 18.25
N LYS A 79 -0.14 -7.04 18.48
CA LYS A 79 0.49 -7.85 17.41
C LYS A 79 -0.47 -8.19 16.26
N SER A 80 -1.63 -8.78 16.59
CA SER A 80 -2.65 -9.10 15.60
C SER A 80 -3.27 -7.83 14.99
N SER A 81 -3.34 -6.73 15.74
CA SER A 81 -3.81 -5.44 15.24
C SER A 81 -2.87 -4.90 14.15
N LEU A 82 -1.54 -5.04 14.31
CA LEU A 82 -0.57 -4.68 13.27
C LEU A 82 -0.72 -5.56 12.02
N LEU A 83 -0.93 -6.87 12.20
CA LEU A 83 -1.23 -7.75 11.07
C LEU A 83 -2.52 -7.36 10.34
N CYS A 84 -3.58 -7.00 11.09
CA CYS A 84 -4.83 -6.49 10.52
C CYS A 84 -4.61 -5.18 9.75
N ALA A 85 -3.77 -4.28 10.28
CA ALA A 85 -3.41 -3.06 9.58
C ALA A 85 -2.70 -3.34 8.26
N MET A 86 -1.74 -4.28 8.25
CA MET A 86 -1.07 -4.69 7.01
C MET A 86 -2.06 -5.21 5.98
N ALA A 87 -2.95 -6.15 6.36
CA ALA A 87 -3.98 -6.65 5.46
C ALA A 87 -4.88 -5.51 4.93
N PHE A 88 -5.33 -4.62 5.82
CA PHE A 88 -6.14 -3.47 5.45
C PHE A 88 -5.40 -2.55 4.46
N GLY A 89 -4.21 -2.07 4.82
CA GLY A 89 -3.40 -1.16 4.01
C GLY A 89 -3.01 -1.72 2.64
N LEU A 90 -2.90 -3.05 2.52
CA LEU A 90 -2.63 -3.75 1.25
C LEU A 90 -3.89 -4.02 0.41
N GLY A 91 -5.08 -3.62 0.88
CA GLY A 91 -6.31 -3.68 0.10
C GLY A 91 -7.26 -4.83 0.44
N TYR A 92 -6.97 -5.63 1.47
CA TYR A 92 -7.89 -6.68 1.91
C TYR A 92 -9.20 -6.09 2.46
N ASP A 93 -10.31 -6.80 2.27
CA ASP A 93 -11.61 -6.34 2.73
C ASP A 93 -11.73 -6.46 4.25
N VAL A 94 -12.04 -5.34 4.92
CA VAL A 94 -12.18 -5.23 6.37
C VAL A 94 -13.20 -6.20 6.98
N SER A 95 -14.24 -6.56 6.23
CA SER A 95 -15.25 -7.53 6.66
C SER A 95 -14.68 -8.93 6.84
N HIS A 96 -13.56 -9.24 6.18
CA HIS A 96 -12.91 -10.54 6.18
C HIS A 96 -11.57 -10.55 6.93
N ILE A 97 -11.01 -9.39 7.35
CA ILE A 97 -9.70 -9.32 8.02
C ILE A 97 -9.72 -10.05 9.37
N THR A 98 -10.85 -10.06 10.08
CA THR A 98 -10.95 -10.75 11.38
C THR A 98 -12.34 -11.32 11.65
N GLN A 99 -12.39 -12.42 12.41
CA GLN A 99 -13.60 -12.83 13.14
C GLN A 99 -13.87 -11.96 14.40
N ARG A 100 -13.07 -10.90 14.64
CA ARG A 100 -13.03 -10.14 15.91
C ARG A 100 -13.68 -8.75 15.83
N GLY A 101 -13.83 -8.16 14.65
CA GLY A 101 -14.50 -6.88 14.44
C GLY A 101 -15.65 -7.06 13.46
N ARG A 102 -16.89 -6.88 13.94
CA ARG A 102 -18.09 -6.98 13.08
C ARG A 102 -18.45 -5.62 12.47
N LYS A 103 -17.85 -4.53 12.96
CA LYS A 103 -18.17 -3.16 12.55
C LYS A 103 -16.89 -2.40 12.21
N LEU A 104 -16.95 -1.51 11.22
CA LEU A 104 -15.86 -0.61 10.81
C LEU A 104 -15.26 0.18 12.00
N ARG A 105 -16.10 0.55 12.98
CA ARG A 105 -15.70 1.22 14.22
C ARG A 105 -14.66 0.47 15.03
N ASP A 106 -14.69 -0.86 15.01
CA ASP A 106 -13.82 -1.71 15.84
C ASP A 106 -12.33 -1.59 15.44
N PHE A 107 -12.06 -1.09 14.23
CA PHE A 107 -10.71 -0.83 13.73
C PHE A 107 -10.16 0.55 14.13
N ILE A 108 -11.03 1.49 14.53
CA ILE A 108 -10.64 2.84 14.95
C ILE A 108 -10.31 2.82 16.44
N LYS A 109 -9.19 3.44 16.83
CA LYS A 109 -8.78 3.59 18.23
C LYS A 109 -9.92 4.19 19.06
N ALA A 110 -10.16 3.64 20.25
CA ALA A 110 -11.19 4.15 21.15
C ALA A 110 -11.01 5.65 21.43
N GLY A 111 -12.11 6.40 21.35
CA GLY A 111 -12.12 7.86 21.48
C GLY A 111 -11.81 8.63 20.19
N GLN A 112 -11.46 7.95 19.10
CA GLN A 112 -11.17 8.56 17.81
C GLN A 112 -12.32 8.33 16.82
N THR A 113 -12.44 9.22 15.84
CA THR A 113 -13.47 9.17 14.78
C THR A 113 -12.92 8.69 13.44
N ALA A 114 -11.60 8.59 13.32
CA ALA A 114 -10.92 8.23 12.09
C ALA A 114 -9.62 7.47 12.38
N CYS A 115 -9.26 6.58 11.46
CA CYS A 115 -7.95 5.93 11.43
C CYS A 115 -7.39 5.88 10.01
N SER A 116 -6.07 5.72 9.89
CA SER A 116 -5.41 5.49 8.60
C SER A 116 -4.30 4.47 8.70
N VAL A 117 -4.08 3.76 7.60
CA VAL A 117 -2.93 2.89 7.39
C VAL A 117 -2.31 3.22 6.05
N SER A 118 -0.99 3.37 6.02
CA SER A 118 -0.25 3.50 4.76
C SER A 118 0.90 2.52 4.71
N CYS A 119 1.16 2.00 3.52
CA CYS A 119 2.24 1.05 3.28
C CYS A 119 3.18 1.59 2.19
N ILE A 120 4.45 1.22 2.29
CA ILE A 120 5.44 1.39 1.23
C ILE A 120 5.96 0.01 0.86
N LEU A 121 5.90 -0.34 -0.42
CA LEU A 121 6.41 -1.59 -0.96
C LEU A 121 7.42 -1.30 -2.08
N VAL A 122 8.32 -2.24 -2.29
CA VAL A 122 9.20 -2.23 -3.46
C VAL A 122 8.37 -2.48 -4.72
N GLY A 123 8.57 -1.63 -5.73
CA GLY A 123 7.92 -1.75 -7.03
C GLY A 123 8.48 -2.90 -7.87
N ARG A 124 7.95 -3.04 -9.09
CA ARG A 124 8.41 -4.10 -10.02
C ARG A 124 9.74 -3.74 -10.67
N GLU A 125 9.96 -2.45 -10.93
CA GLU A 125 11.19 -1.94 -11.53
C GLU A 125 12.15 -1.44 -10.45
N THR A 126 13.45 -1.50 -10.72
CA THR A 126 14.47 -1.05 -9.78
C THR A 126 14.31 0.45 -9.49
N GLY A 127 14.11 0.80 -8.22
CA GLY A 127 13.90 2.20 -7.81
C GLY A 127 12.44 2.66 -7.90
N ASP A 128 11.52 1.78 -8.29
CA ASP A 128 10.09 2.01 -8.16
C ASP A 128 9.60 1.65 -6.75
N PHE A 129 8.61 2.39 -6.25
CA PHE A 129 8.01 2.19 -4.94
C PHE A 129 6.49 2.34 -5.04
N ILE A 130 5.79 1.35 -4.50
CA ILE A 130 4.33 1.36 -4.41
C ILE A 130 3.95 1.93 -3.05
N HIS A 131 3.09 2.95 -3.07
CA HIS A 131 2.53 3.53 -1.86
C HIS A 131 1.04 3.32 -1.82
N THR A 132 0.54 2.73 -0.74
CA THR A 132 -0.90 2.61 -0.49
C THR A 132 -1.27 3.40 0.75
N THR A 133 -2.47 3.97 0.75
CA THR A 133 -3.06 4.62 1.93
C THR A 133 -4.55 4.31 1.96
N ARG A 134 -5.04 3.84 3.10
CA ARG A 134 -6.47 3.63 3.34
C ARG A 134 -6.88 4.27 4.64
N GLN A 135 -8.12 4.73 4.70
CA GLN A 135 -8.68 5.43 5.85
C GLN A 135 -10.07 4.91 6.15
N LEU A 136 -10.42 4.89 7.44
CA LEU A 136 -11.78 4.67 7.91
C LEU A 136 -12.21 5.90 8.71
N ARG A 137 -13.48 6.27 8.59
CA ARG A 137 -14.12 7.33 9.37
C ARG A 137 -15.54 6.90 9.74
N LEU A 138 -15.99 7.31 10.92
CA LEU A 138 -17.37 7.12 11.39
C LEU A 138 -18.32 8.17 10.83
#